data_AF-A0A498M1S1-F1
#
_entry.id   AF-A0A498M1S1-F1
#
_cell.length_a   1.000
_cell.length_b   1.000
_cell.length_c   1.000
_cell.angle_alpha   90.00
_cell.angle_beta   90.00
_cell.angle_gamma   90.00
#
_symmetry.space_group_name_H-M   'P 1'
#
loop_
_entity.id
_entity.type
_entity.pdbx_description
1 polymer ?
#
loop_
_entity_poly.entity_id
_entity_poly.type
_entity_poly.pdbx_seq_one_letter_code
_entity_poly.pdbx_strand_id
1 'polypeptide(L)'
;MARLRQKRPSISGMRRQERGPMDQYGCVRWQPKELPAGETEESLQEMKRQMLQLYAQFGMAGAEKGEFQRWHENTYMLQRCDLNADPPLSISKIKDDWPFLFSLKGLFSHFSELTGISILEKLPAAIEQRSKTIIEYFEQHKTKAVSEVLDAYQEVNGSKAICIILCLLAHFNENGIFLKADILPLCLPMTTPSLFALGVFTCVFVISSCICSPAFVQFIVGEPLSADKWMMSIEGTIVMGPHNNLLNGVAATFSAYYVFNLQYPKEASSTLEFVQRAFCGINSQTGSKAEKRHKLNAPVCTLLRKLLDFELMG
;
A
#
# COMPACT_ATOMS: atom_id res chain seq x y z
N MET A 1 -17.77 10.61 1.88
CA MET A 1 -17.37 10.65 3.30
C MET A 1 -15.91 11.10 3.37
N ALA A 2 -15.59 12.05 4.25
CA ALA A 2 -14.23 12.58 4.38
C ALA A 2 -13.27 11.51 4.93
N ARG A 3 -12.08 11.42 4.34
CA ARG A 3 -11.01 10.53 4.81
C ARG A 3 -10.73 10.74 6.30
N LEU A 4 -10.61 9.66 7.04
CA LEU A 4 -9.98 9.69 8.36
C LEU A 4 -8.47 9.86 8.14
N ARG A 5 -7.98 11.10 8.15
CA ARG A 5 -6.55 11.44 8.10
C ARG A 5 -6.04 11.84 9.49
N GLN A 6 -4.77 11.59 9.77
CA GLN A 6 -4.16 11.95 11.05
C GLN A 6 -3.64 13.39 11.04
N LYS A 7 -3.84 14.14 12.15
CA LYS A 7 -3.21 15.44 12.43
C LYS A 7 -1.84 15.24 13.13
N ARG A 8 -0.90 16.18 12.94
CA ARG A 8 0.49 16.07 13.45
C ARG A 8 0.90 17.23 14.38
N PRO A 9 1.79 17.02 15.38
CA PRO A 9 2.54 18.08 16.06
C PRO A 9 3.86 18.43 15.32
N SER A 10 4.30 19.69 15.40
CA SER A 10 5.49 20.22 14.70
C SER A 10 6.79 20.05 15.50
N ILE A 11 7.91 19.69 14.85
CA ILE A 11 9.28 19.78 15.42
C ILE A 11 10.25 20.28 14.34
N SER A 12 11.17 21.17 14.74
CA SER A 12 12.16 21.89 13.90
C SER A 12 13.61 21.47 14.16
N GLY A 13 14.46 21.42 13.12
CA GLY A 13 15.93 21.41 13.22
C GLY A 13 16.67 20.79 12.01
N MET A 14 17.64 21.51 11.42
CA MET A 14 18.44 21.18 10.22
C MET A 14 19.74 20.39 10.49
N ARG A 15 20.16 19.50 9.56
CA ARG A 15 21.38 19.59 8.71
C ARG A 15 21.74 18.25 7.99
N ARG A 16 22.11 18.36 6.70
CA ARG A 16 22.82 17.43 5.75
C ARG A 16 22.17 16.08 5.38
N GLN A 17 22.48 15.64 4.15
CA GLN A 17 21.96 14.47 3.40
C GLN A 17 22.25 13.11 4.08
N GLU A 18 21.69 12.90 5.27
CA GLU A 18 21.56 11.60 5.93
C GLU A 18 20.07 11.37 6.25
N ARG A 19 19.68 10.12 6.53
CA ARG A 19 18.32 9.76 6.94
C ARG A 19 17.82 10.76 8.00
N GLY A 20 16.80 11.55 7.66
CA GLY A 20 16.19 12.49 8.60
C GLY A 20 15.64 11.79 9.85
N PRO A 21 15.46 12.51 10.97
CA PRO A 21 14.92 11.91 12.19
C PRO A 21 13.59 11.23 11.87
N MET A 22 13.54 9.94 12.19
CA MET A 22 12.38 9.09 11.95
C MET A 22 11.18 9.66 12.71
N ASP A 23 10.11 9.96 11.99
CA ASP A 23 8.89 10.42 12.62
C ASP A 23 8.14 9.29 13.34
N GLN A 24 6.99 9.62 13.94
CA GLN A 24 6.17 8.71 14.72
C GLN A 24 5.76 7.42 13.96
N TYR A 25 5.95 7.32 12.63
CA TYR A 25 5.57 6.17 11.83
C TYR A 25 6.66 5.66 10.89
N GLY A 26 7.93 5.99 11.13
CA GLY A 26 9.02 5.46 10.30
C GLY A 26 9.38 6.30 9.08
N CYS A 27 8.70 7.42 8.82
CA CYS A 27 9.05 8.24 7.66
C CYS A 27 10.20 9.18 8.01
N VAL A 28 11.14 9.32 7.07
CA VAL A 28 12.37 10.10 7.22
C VAL A 28 12.32 11.41 6.43
N ARG A 29 11.43 11.51 5.44
CA ARG A 29 11.27 12.70 4.58
C ARG A 29 9.82 13.16 4.42
N TRP A 30 9.09 13.26 5.53
CA TRP A 30 7.65 13.56 5.51
C TRP A 30 7.24 14.84 4.76
N GLN A 31 7.96 15.94 5.00
CA GLN A 31 7.70 17.28 4.43
C GLN A 31 9.05 18.00 4.25
N PRO A 32 9.78 17.76 3.15
CA PRO A 32 11.03 18.46 2.89
C PRO A 32 10.77 19.97 2.72
N LYS A 33 11.68 20.80 3.23
CA LYS A 33 11.62 22.27 3.14
C LYS A 33 12.68 22.87 2.22
N GLU A 34 13.68 22.07 1.84
CA GLU A 34 14.78 22.48 0.99
C GLU A 34 14.54 22.02 -0.44
N LEU A 35 14.78 22.92 -1.40
CA LEU A 35 14.75 22.58 -2.82
C LEU A 35 15.87 21.57 -3.13
N PRO A 36 15.69 20.68 -4.12
CA PRO A 36 16.77 19.83 -4.60
C PRO A 36 17.97 20.68 -5.05
N ALA A 37 19.18 20.13 -4.94
CA ALA A 37 20.40 20.85 -5.26
C ALA A 37 20.40 21.31 -6.72
N GLY A 38 20.56 22.62 -6.94
CA GLY A 38 20.58 23.22 -8.28
C GLY A 38 19.21 23.48 -8.90
N GLU A 39 18.11 23.20 -8.20
CA GLU A 39 16.76 23.42 -8.68
C GLU A 39 16.13 24.69 -8.08
N THR A 40 15.20 25.31 -8.82
CA THR A 40 14.37 26.43 -8.36
C THR A 40 12.90 26.00 -8.33
N GLU A 41 12.03 26.78 -7.71
CA GLU A 41 10.60 26.48 -7.73
C GLU A 41 10.07 26.42 -9.17
N GLU A 42 10.52 27.32 -10.04
CA GLU A 42 10.14 27.34 -11.45
C GLU A 42 10.59 26.07 -12.19
N SER A 43 11.80 25.58 -11.92
CA SER A 43 12.27 24.34 -12.55
C SER A 43 11.47 23.12 -12.09
N LEU A 44 11.06 23.07 -10.81
CA LEU A 44 10.19 22.00 -10.31
C LEU A 44 8.78 22.05 -10.93
N GLN A 45 8.19 23.24 -11.08
CA GLN A 45 6.89 23.40 -11.74
C GLN A 45 6.96 23.02 -13.22
N GLU A 46 8.08 23.34 -13.90
CA GLU A 46 8.33 22.91 -15.27
C GLU A 46 8.43 21.38 -15.37
N MET A 47 9.13 20.70 -14.46
CA MET A 47 9.16 19.23 -14.40
C MET A 47 7.77 18.63 -14.16
N LYS A 48 6.96 19.24 -13.28
CA LYS A 48 5.55 18.83 -13.08
C LYS A 48 4.77 18.92 -14.39
N ARG A 49 4.89 20.03 -15.12
CA ARG A 49 4.24 20.22 -16.43
C ARG A 49 4.70 19.19 -17.46
N GLN A 50 6.00 18.90 -17.52
CA GLN A 50 6.56 17.88 -18.42
C GLN A 50 6.03 16.48 -18.10
N MET A 51 5.92 16.11 -16.83
CA MET A 51 5.30 14.84 -16.43
C MET A 51 3.81 14.77 -16.83
N LEU A 52 3.04 15.85 -16.68
CA LEU A 52 1.65 15.87 -17.11
C LEU A 52 1.52 15.71 -18.63
N GLN A 53 2.42 16.32 -19.40
CA GLN A 53 2.48 16.12 -20.85
C GLN A 53 2.83 14.68 -21.23
N LEU A 54 3.79 14.08 -20.51
CA LEU A 54 4.17 12.69 -20.70
C LEU A 54 2.99 11.75 -20.43
N TYR A 55 2.21 12.01 -19.38
CA TYR A 55 1.00 11.26 -19.08
C TYR A 55 -0.09 11.47 -20.15
N ALA A 56 -0.28 12.69 -20.65
CA ALA A 56 -1.24 12.95 -21.72
C ALA A 56 -0.89 12.20 -23.02
N GLN A 57 0.40 12.04 -23.32
CA GLN A 57 0.87 11.38 -24.54
C GLN A 57 0.90 9.85 -24.43
N PHE A 58 1.31 9.29 -23.28
CA PHE A 58 1.58 7.85 -23.13
C PHE A 58 0.75 7.17 -22.03
N GLY A 59 -0.09 7.91 -21.31
CA GLY A 59 -0.76 7.42 -20.10
C GLY A 59 0.24 6.90 -19.08
N MET A 60 -0.12 5.82 -18.38
CA MET A 60 0.75 5.20 -17.37
C MET A 60 2.05 4.61 -17.94
N ALA A 61 2.10 4.27 -19.24
CA ALA A 61 3.34 3.81 -19.88
C ALA A 61 4.42 4.90 -19.92
N GLY A 62 4.05 6.16 -19.68
CA GLY A 62 5.00 7.26 -19.46
C GLY A 62 5.96 7.03 -18.30
N ALA A 63 5.58 6.25 -17.29
CA ALA A 63 6.47 5.93 -16.15
C ALA A 63 7.75 5.18 -16.57
N GLU A 64 7.73 4.49 -17.72
CA GLU A 64 8.89 3.79 -18.27
C GLU A 64 9.67 4.60 -19.31
N LYS A 65 9.39 5.90 -19.43
CA LYS A 65 10.05 6.77 -20.42
C LYS A 65 11.09 7.68 -19.77
N GLY A 66 12.24 7.77 -20.45
CA GLY A 66 13.24 8.83 -20.32
C GLY A 66 13.43 9.39 -18.91
N GLU A 67 13.20 10.70 -18.81
CA GLU A 67 13.48 11.54 -17.65
C GLU A 67 12.47 11.43 -16.50
N PHE A 68 11.44 10.58 -16.60
CA PHE A 68 10.38 10.46 -15.58
C PHE A 68 10.96 10.30 -14.17
N GLN A 69 11.94 9.41 -14.00
CA GLN A 69 12.50 9.11 -12.68
C GLN A 69 13.10 10.36 -12.04
N ARG A 70 13.92 11.11 -12.81
CA ARG A 70 14.55 12.35 -12.35
C ARG A 70 13.51 13.41 -11.98
N TRP A 71 12.50 13.61 -12.84
CA TRP A 71 11.42 14.57 -12.57
C TRP A 71 10.61 14.18 -11.34
N HIS A 72 10.29 12.89 -11.18
CA HIS A 72 9.54 12.38 -10.05
C HIS A 72 10.28 12.58 -8.73
N GLU A 73 11.60 12.36 -8.70
CA GLU A 73 12.45 12.57 -7.53
C GLU A 73 12.63 14.06 -7.22
N ASN A 74 12.94 14.89 -8.22
CA ASN A 74 13.15 16.33 -8.00
C ASN A 74 11.86 17.04 -7.55
N THR A 75 10.71 16.62 -8.07
CA THR A 75 9.41 17.19 -7.68
C THR A 75 8.82 16.59 -6.39
N TYR A 76 9.56 15.73 -5.69
CA TYR A 76 9.10 15.07 -4.45
C TYR A 76 8.54 16.07 -3.42
N MET A 77 9.21 17.23 -3.26
CA MET A 77 8.72 18.28 -2.37
C MET A 77 7.31 18.75 -2.74
N LEU A 78 7.07 19.08 -4.02
CA LEU A 78 5.77 19.55 -4.50
C LEU A 78 4.70 18.48 -4.31
N GLN A 79 5.04 17.22 -4.57
CA GLN A 79 4.14 16.09 -4.32
C GLN A 79 3.75 16.02 -2.84
N ARG A 80 4.71 16.15 -1.91
CA ARG A 80 4.43 16.15 -0.45
C ARG A 80 3.60 17.36 -0.02
N CYS A 81 3.82 18.54 -0.61
CA CYS A 81 3.00 19.73 -0.37
C CYS A 81 1.52 19.45 -0.71
N ASP A 82 1.23 18.90 -1.89
CA ASP A 82 -0.15 18.60 -2.31
C ASP A 82 -0.75 17.43 -1.51
N LEU A 83 0.02 16.36 -1.25
CA LEU A 83 -0.42 15.19 -0.48
C LEU A 83 -0.78 15.55 0.98
N ASN A 84 -0.01 16.46 1.58
CA ASN A 84 -0.19 16.90 2.97
C ASN A 84 -0.96 18.22 3.09
N ALA A 85 -1.56 18.72 2.00
CA ALA A 85 -2.34 19.96 2.02
C ALA A 85 -3.44 19.94 3.08
N ASP A 86 -3.70 21.11 3.66
CA ASP A 86 -4.78 21.37 4.61
C ASP A 86 -5.59 22.59 4.12
N PRO A 87 -6.85 22.42 3.67
CA PRO A 87 -7.62 21.19 3.69
C PRO A 87 -7.12 20.11 2.69
N PRO A 88 -7.35 18.82 3.00
CA PRO A 88 -7.00 17.69 2.13
C PRO A 88 -7.53 17.76 0.69
N LEU A 89 -6.65 17.56 -0.30
CA LEU A 89 -7.05 17.29 -1.69
C LEU A 89 -7.68 15.89 -1.86
N SER A 90 -8.64 15.77 -2.78
CA SER A 90 -9.28 14.50 -3.15
C SER A 90 -8.34 13.58 -3.94
N ILE A 91 -8.63 12.26 -4.03
CA ILE A 91 -7.71 11.30 -4.68
C ILE A 91 -7.73 11.61 -6.17
N SER A 92 -8.91 11.94 -6.70
CA SER A 92 -9.06 12.41 -8.07
C SER A 92 -8.15 13.61 -8.34
N LYS A 93 -8.18 14.64 -7.49
CA LYS A 93 -7.35 15.83 -7.70
C LYS A 93 -5.86 15.52 -7.63
N ILE A 94 -5.43 14.69 -6.67
CA ILE A 94 -4.04 14.23 -6.59
C ILE A 94 -3.66 13.42 -7.84
N LYS A 95 -4.57 12.60 -8.39
CA LYS A 95 -4.35 11.84 -9.62
C LYS A 95 -4.27 12.73 -10.86
N ASP A 96 -5.05 13.81 -10.90
CA ASP A 96 -4.99 14.79 -11.98
C ASP A 96 -3.65 15.55 -11.96
N ASP A 97 -3.17 15.93 -10.77
CA ASP A 97 -1.94 16.71 -10.61
C ASP A 97 -0.65 15.87 -10.62
N TRP A 98 -0.73 14.63 -10.16
CA TRP A 98 0.40 13.71 -9.99
C TRP A 98 0.02 12.28 -10.41
N PRO A 99 -0.35 12.03 -11.69
CA PRO A 99 -0.89 10.75 -12.14
C PRO A 99 0.06 9.58 -11.87
N PHE A 100 1.37 9.80 -11.99
CA PHE A 100 2.36 8.74 -11.81
C PHE A 100 2.53 8.27 -10.36
N LEU A 101 1.99 8.97 -9.34
CA LEU A 101 1.86 8.41 -7.98
C LEU A 101 0.97 7.16 -7.94
N PHE A 102 0.15 6.96 -8.98
CA PHE A 102 -0.72 5.80 -9.16
C PHE A 102 -0.16 4.77 -10.16
N SER A 103 1.13 4.89 -10.50
CA SER A 103 1.90 3.83 -11.17
C SER A 103 2.71 3.04 -10.12
N LEU A 104 3.03 1.77 -10.38
CA LEU A 104 3.87 0.98 -9.46
C LEU A 104 5.22 1.65 -9.21
N LYS A 105 5.89 2.08 -10.30
CA LYS A 105 7.21 2.71 -10.23
C LYS A 105 7.19 4.00 -9.42
N GLY A 106 6.24 4.91 -9.70
CA GLY A 106 6.12 6.16 -8.96
C GLY A 106 5.72 5.94 -7.49
N LEU A 107 4.75 5.05 -7.22
CA LEU A 107 4.33 4.77 -5.85
C LEU A 107 5.46 4.21 -5.00
N PHE A 108 6.21 3.22 -5.52
CA PHE A 108 7.30 2.59 -4.79
C PHE A 108 8.52 3.50 -4.67
N SER A 109 8.84 4.28 -5.70
CA SER A 109 9.89 5.31 -5.62
C SER A 109 9.57 6.32 -4.52
N HIS A 110 8.36 6.88 -4.53
CA HIS A 110 7.92 7.84 -3.51
C HIS A 110 7.89 7.22 -2.10
N PHE A 111 7.46 5.96 -1.96
CA PHE A 111 7.49 5.25 -0.68
C PHE A 111 8.92 5.06 -0.17
N SER A 112 9.85 4.69 -1.05
CA SER A 112 11.27 4.55 -0.72
C SER A 112 11.86 5.87 -0.26
N GLU A 113 11.55 6.97 -0.93
CA GLU A 113 11.99 8.30 -0.52
C GLU A 113 11.39 8.72 0.83
N LEU A 114 10.11 8.41 1.05
CA LEU A 114 9.40 8.75 2.28
C LEU A 114 9.94 7.99 3.50
N THR A 115 10.25 6.70 3.35
CA THR A 115 10.55 5.79 4.47
C THR A 115 12.00 5.32 4.54
N GLY A 116 12.77 5.49 3.47
CA GLY A 116 14.10 4.92 3.31
C GLY A 116 14.10 3.39 3.13
N ILE A 117 12.97 2.80 2.70
CA ILE A 117 12.78 1.36 2.53
C ILE A 117 12.34 1.05 1.10
N SER A 118 13.13 0.22 0.39
CA SER A 118 12.70 -0.41 -0.86
C SER A 118 11.70 -1.53 -0.54
N ILE A 119 10.40 -1.25 -0.66
CA ILE A 119 9.35 -2.23 -0.29
C ILE A 119 9.39 -3.49 -1.16
N LEU A 120 9.79 -3.35 -2.44
CA LEU A 120 9.91 -4.46 -3.38
C LEU A 120 11.04 -5.44 -3.01
N GLU A 121 12.07 -4.97 -2.33
CA GLU A 121 13.14 -5.83 -1.81
C GLU A 121 12.80 -6.32 -0.40
N LYS A 122 12.37 -5.40 0.47
CA LYS A 122 12.23 -5.65 1.91
C LYS A 122 11.11 -6.63 2.22
N LEU A 123 9.93 -6.46 1.62
CA LEU A 123 8.77 -7.29 1.94
C LEU A 123 8.95 -8.75 1.51
N PRO A 124 9.34 -9.07 0.25
CA PRO A 124 9.57 -10.46 -0.13
C PRO A 124 10.69 -11.12 0.68
N ALA A 125 11.81 -10.42 0.90
CA ALA A 125 12.93 -10.98 1.66
C ALA A 125 12.56 -11.30 3.11
N ALA A 126 11.83 -10.42 3.79
CA ALA A 126 11.42 -10.64 5.17
C ALA A 126 10.37 -11.75 5.30
N ILE A 127 9.46 -11.88 4.32
CA ILE A 127 8.52 -13.00 4.25
C ILE A 127 9.28 -14.30 4.05
N GLU A 128 10.18 -14.37 3.08
CA GLU A 128 10.94 -15.60 2.79
C GLU A 128 11.70 -16.08 4.03
N GLN A 129 12.42 -15.17 4.69
CA GLN A 129 13.20 -15.44 5.90
C GLN A 129 12.35 -16.04 7.04
N ARG A 130 11.09 -15.59 7.19
CA ARG A 130 10.23 -15.97 8.33
C ARG A 130 9.13 -16.97 7.94
N SER A 131 9.01 -17.30 6.66
CA SER A 131 7.86 -18.00 6.11
C SER A 131 7.66 -19.38 6.73
N LYS A 132 8.75 -20.14 6.87
CA LYS A 132 8.77 -21.45 7.50
C LYS A 132 8.24 -21.39 8.94
N THR A 133 8.85 -20.55 9.78
CA THR A 133 8.45 -20.36 11.17
C THR A 133 6.97 -19.99 11.31
N ILE A 134 6.50 -19.01 10.51
CA ILE A 134 5.13 -18.52 10.61
C ILE A 134 4.13 -19.62 10.24
N ILE A 135 4.41 -20.37 9.17
CA ILE A 135 3.54 -21.48 8.73
C ILE A 135 3.54 -22.59 9.77
N GLU A 136 4.70 -23.06 10.23
CA GLU A 136 4.80 -24.12 11.24
C GLU A 136 4.10 -23.73 12.55
N TYR A 137 4.26 -22.47 12.98
CA TYR A 137 3.55 -21.96 14.14
C TYR A 137 2.03 -22.03 13.96
N PHE A 138 1.51 -21.59 12.80
CA PHE A 138 0.08 -21.64 12.51
C PHE A 138 -0.45 -23.06 12.31
N GLU A 139 0.37 -23.99 11.82
CA GLU A 139 0.02 -25.42 11.72
C GLU A 139 -0.11 -26.08 13.08
N GLN A 140 0.70 -25.68 14.07
CA GLN A 140 0.61 -26.19 15.45
C GLN A 140 -0.47 -25.50 16.28
N HIS A 141 -0.80 -24.25 15.95
CA HIS A 141 -1.77 -23.42 16.68
C HIS A 141 -2.98 -23.05 15.82
N LYS A 142 -3.53 -24.03 15.10
CA LYS A 142 -4.65 -23.82 14.17
C LYS A 142 -5.89 -23.32 14.90
N THR A 143 -6.39 -22.17 14.45
CA THR A 143 -7.80 -21.82 14.61
C THR A 143 -8.58 -22.37 13.43
N LYS A 144 -9.91 -22.43 13.53
CA LYS A 144 -10.77 -22.86 12.41
C LYS A 144 -10.47 -22.07 11.13
N ALA A 145 -10.46 -20.74 11.23
CA ALA A 145 -10.23 -19.85 10.10
C ALA A 145 -8.81 -19.98 9.50
N VAL A 146 -7.79 -20.20 10.35
CA VAL A 146 -6.42 -20.42 9.86
C VAL A 146 -6.29 -21.78 9.17
N SER A 147 -6.96 -22.83 9.66
CA SER A 147 -6.97 -24.14 8.99
C SER A 147 -7.56 -24.02 7.58
N GLU A 148 -8.71 -23.35 7.43
CA GLU A 148 -9.36 -23.15 6.13
C GLU A 148 -8.41 -22.49 5.10
N VAL A 149 -7.60 -21.52 5.52
CA VAL A 149 -6.61 -20.87 4.66
C VAL A 149 -5.46 -21.82 4.29
N LEU A 150 -4.93 -22.56 5.26
CA LEU A 150 -3.83 -23.50 5.04
C LEU A 150 -4.26 -24.64 4.12
N ASP A 151 -5.46 -25.19 4.32
CA ASP A 151 -6.01 -26.27 3.50
C ASP A 151 -6.20 -25.80 2.04
N ALA A 152 -6.79 -24.62 1.83
CA ALA A 152 -6.92 -24.01 0.50
C ALA A 152 -5.56 -23.73 -0.17
N TYR A 153 -4.54 -23.34 0.61
CA TYR A 153 -3.18 -23.13 0.12
C TYR A 153 -2.55 -24.43 -0.41
N GLN A 154 -2.75 -25.55 0.31
CA GLN A 154 -2.24 -26.86 -0.12
C GLN A 154 -2.96 -27.38 -1.37
N GLU A 155 -4.27 -27.15 -1.48
CA GLU A 155 -5.07 -27.58 -2.64
C GLU A 155 -4.67 -26.84 -3.93
N VAL A 156 -4.50 -25.52 -3.85
CA VAL A 156 -4.19 -24.67 -5.02
C VAL A 156 -2.68 -24.64 -5.31
N ASN A 157 -1.84 -24.98 -4.33
CA ASN A 157 -0.39 -24.77 -4.36
C ASN A 157 -0.04 -23.31 -4.72
N GLY A 158 -0.70 -22.37 -4.04
CA GLY A 158 -0.65 -20.93 -4.34
C GLY A 158 0.65 -20.25 -3.88
N SER A 159 0.63 -18.92 -3.82
CA SER A 159 1.77 -18.15 -3.31
C SER A 159 1.89 -18.26 -1.79
N LYS A 160 3.03 -18.77 -1.30
CA LYS A 160 3.34 -18.85 0.14
C LYS A 160 3.23 -17.50 0.85
N ALA A 161 3.69 -16.43 0.20
CA ALA A 161 3.61 -15.08 0.74
C ALA A 161 2.16 -14.63 0.93
N ILE A 162 1.28 -14.93 -0.03
CA ILE A 162 -0.16 -14.61 0.07
C ILE A 162 -0.82 -15.46 1.15
N CYS A 163 -0.49 -16.76 1.24
CA CYS A 163 -0.96 -17.63 2.32
C CYS A 163 -0.65 -17.06 3.71
N ILE A 164 0.58 -16.56 3.93
CA ILE A 164 0.97 -15.93 5.20
C ILE A 164 0.11 -14.70 5.52
N ILE A 165 -0.12 -13.82 4.54
CA ILE A 165 -0.97 -12.64 4.74
C ILE A 165 -2.42 -13.05 5.07
N LEU A 166 -2.96 -14.07 4.40
CA LEU A 166 -4.29 -14.60 4.68
C LEU A 166 -4.38 -15.27 6.07
N CYS A 167 -3.34 -16.00 6.49
CA CYS A 167 -3.27 -16.58 7.83
C CYS A 167 -3.25 -15.49 8.91
N LEU A 168 -2.53 -14.38 8.69
CA LEU A 168 -2.52 -13.23 9.60
C LEU A 168 -3.91 -12.58 9.70
N LEU A 169 -4.58 -12.36 8.57
CA LEU A 169 -5.96 -11.87 8.53
C LEU A 169 -6.89 -12.80 9.33
N ALA A 170 -6.84 -14.11 9.04
CA ALA A 170 -7.64 -15.11 9.76
C ALA A 170 -7.33 -15.15 11.26
N HIS A 171 -6.05 -15.05 11.65
CA HIS A 171 -5.62 -15.05 13.05
C HIS A 171 -6.14 -13.83 13.82
N PHE A 172 -6.11 -12.64 13.21
CA PHE A 172 -6.61 -11.41 13.83
C PHE A 172 -8.13 -11.23 13.69
N ASN A 173 -8.83 -12.20 13.07
CA ASN A 173 -10.24 -12.09 12.72
C ASN A 173 -10.54 -10.83 11.87
N GLU A 174 -9.65 -10.59 10.90
CA GLU A 174 -9.65 -9.48 9.97
C GLU A 174 -9.99 -10.00 8.56
N ASN A 175 -10.75 -9.22 7.80
CA ASN A 175 -11.22 -9.57 6.45
C ASN A 175 -10.90 -8.48 5.42
N GLY A 176 -10.04 -7.52 5.78
CA GLY A 176 -9.60 -6.43 4.91
C GLY A 176 -8.39 -6.77 4.04
N ILE A 177 -7.85 -5.76 3.35
CA ILE A 177 -6.81 -5.84 2.28
C ILE A 177 -7.35 -6.39 0.95
N PHE A 178 -7.92 -7.59 0.95
CA PHE A 178 -8.51 -8.21 -0.25
C PHE A 178 -10.03 -8.08 -0.20
N LEU A 179 -10.64 -7.49 -1.23
CA LEU A 179 -12.09 -7.57 -1.37
C LEU A 179 -12.44 -8.96 -1.88
N LYS A 180 -13.36 -9.66 -1.19
CA LYS A 180 -13.97 -10.91 -1.66
C LYS A 180 -15.21 -10.63 -2.49
N ALA A 181 -15.54 -11.55 -3.38
CA ALA A 181 -16.44 -11.40 -4.54
C ALA A 181 -17.91 -11.12 -4.24
N ASP A 182 -18.35 -11.08 -2.98
CA ASP A 182 -19.77 -10.92 -2.66
C ASP A 182 -20.30 -9.49 -2.87
N ILE A 183 -19.47 -8.57 -3.36
CA ILE A 183 -19.86 -7.17 -3.61
C ILE A 183 -19.74 -6.85 -5.11
N LEU A 184 -20.86 -7.11 -5.77
CA LEU A 184 -21.36 -6.54 -7.03
C LEU A 184 -20.65 -6.97 -8.34
N PRO A 185 -21.41 -7.31 -9.40
CA PRO A 185 -20.90 -7.20 -10.75
C PRO A 185 -20.51 -5.73 -10.98
N LEU A 186 -19.21 -5.44 -11.02
CA LEU A 186 -18.68 -4.20 -11.55
C LEU A 186 -19.10 -4.13 -13.03
N CYS A 187 -20.31 -3.67 -13.34
CA CYS A 187 -20.69 -3.25 -14.67
C CYS A 187 -20.29 -1.78 -14.80
N LEU A 188 -19.09 -1.53 -15.32
CA LEU A 188 -18.68 -0.17 -15.67
C LEU A 188 -19.06 0.10 -17.13
N PRO A 189 -19.90 1.12 -17.43
CA PRO A 189 -20.02 1.64 -18.77
C PRO A 189 -18.68 2.26 -19.19
N MET A 190 -18.24 2.04 -20.43
CA MET A 190 -17.00 2.60 -20.98
C MET A 190 -16.92 4.15 -20.92
N THR A 191 -18.04 4.82 -20.64
CA THR A 191 -18.22 6.27 -20.81
C THR A 191 -18.36 7.05 -19.51
N THR A 192 -18.33 6.42 -18.33
CA THR A 192 -18.48 7.14 -17.05
C THR A 192 -17.35 6.79 -16.07
N PRO A 193 -16.47 7.75 -15.70
CA PRO A 193 -15.38 7.49 -14.76
C PRO A 193 -15.82 7.34 -13.29
N SER A 194 -17.13 7.31 -13.00
CA SER A 194 -17.63 7.42 -11.63
C SER A 194 -18.78 6.46 -11.40
N LEU A 195 -18.56 5.43 -10.56
CA LEU A 195 -19.58 4.70 -9.82
C LEU A 195 -18.91 3.66 -8.90
N PHE A 196 -19.02 3.83 -7.57
CA PHE A 196 -19.98 3.12 -6.72
C PHE A 196 -19.76 3.49 -5.23
N ALA A 197 -20.85 3.84 -4.56
CA ALA A 197 -20.91 4.13 -3.14
C ALA A 197 -21.17 2.84 -2.37
N LEU A 198 -20.10 2.18 -1.94
CA LEU A 198 -20.07 1.40 -0.70
C LEU A 198 -18.79 1.80 0.00
N GLY A 199 -18.84 2.04 1.31
CA GLY A 199 -17.77 2.61 2.12
C GLY A 199 -16.53 1.71 2.20
N VAL A 200 -15.80 1.60 1.10
CA VAL A 200 -14.68 0.70 0.93
C VAL A 200 -13.37 1.49 0.97
N PHE A 201 -12.56 1.11 1.96
CA PHE A 201 -11.21 1.59 2.24
C PHE A 201 -10.22 1.12 1.16
N THR A 202 -8.95 1.54 1.22
CA THR A 202 -7.95 1.12 0.24
C THR A 202 -7.84 -0.41 0.20
N CYS A 203 -8.17 -0.99 -0.96
CA CYS A 203 -8.26 -2.43 -1.14
C CYS A 203 -7.64 -2.88 -2.46
N VAL A 204 -7.10 -4.10 -2.44
CA VAL A 204 -6.69 -4.84 -3.63
C VAL A 204 -7.90 -5.62 -4.15
N PHE A 205 -8.29 -5.37 -5.39
CA PHE A 205 -9.12 -6.31 -6.14
C PHE A 205 -8.23 -7.40 -6.69
N VAL A 206 -8.75 -8.61 -6.61
CA VAL A 206 -8.11 -9.81 -7.09
C VAL A 206 -8.94 -10.25 -8.30
N ILE A 207 -8.41 -10.26 -9.52
CA ILE A 207 -9.18 -10.59 -10.73
C ILE A 207 -8.89 -12.05 -11.11
N SER A 208 -9.92 -12.90 -11.13
CA SER A 208 -9.85 -14.26 -11.68
C SER A 208 -10.17 -14.29 -13.18
N SER A 209 -11.09 -13.44 -13.64
CA SER A 209 -11.40 -13.30 -15.07
C SER A 209 -11.98 -11.92 -15.38
N CYS A 210 -11.79 -11.48 -16.63
CA CYS A 210 -12.29 -10.22 -17.16
C CYS A 210 -13.15 -10.51 -18.39
N ILE A 211 -14.43 -10.14 -18.34
CA ILE A 211 -15.32 -10.22 -19.51
C ILE A 211 -15.43 -8.82 -20.11
N CYS A 212 -14.85 -8.65 -21.30
CA CYS A 212 -14.91 -7.41 -22.05
C CYS A 212 -15.98 -7.51 -23.14
N SER A 213 -17.02 -6.70 -23.04
CA SER A 213 -17.99 -6.41 -24.09
C SER A 213 -17.86 -4.94 -24.51
N PRO A 214 -18.21 -4.55 -25.75
CA PRO A 214 -18.24 -3.15 -26.15
C PRO A 214 -19.03 -2.22 -25.21
N ALA A 215 -19.97 -2.78 -24.41
CA ALA A 215 -20.84 -2.03 -23.51
C ALA A 215 -20.45 -2.11 -22.02
N PHE A 216 -19.65 -3.10 -21.60
CA PHE A 216 -19.32 -3.33 -20.18
C PHE A 216 -18.00 -4.08 -20.00
N VAL A 217 -17.31 -3.78 -18.89
CA VAL A 217 -16.20 -4.58 -18.37
C VAL A 217 -16.64 -5.15 -17.04
N GLN A 218 -16.74 -6.48 -16.92
CA GLN A 218 -17.04 -7.18 -15.66
C GLN A 218 -15.76 -7.80 -15.08
N PHE A 219 -15.49 -7.50 -13.81
CA PHE A 219 -14.41 -8.15 -13.05
C PHE A 219 -15.00 -9.22 -12.14
N ILE A 220 -14.57 -10.47 -12.31
CA ILE A 220 -14.85 -11.54 -11.35
C ILE A 220 -13.73 -11.52 -10.33
N VAL A 221 -14.10 -11.19 -9.09
CA VAL A 221 -13.17 -11.20 -7.98
C VAL A 221 -12.79 -12.66 -7.69
N GLY A 222 -11.50 -12.97 -7.78
CA GLY A 222 -10.96 -14.31 -7.52
C GLY A 222 -10.63 -14.56 -6.06
N GLU A 223 -10.41 -15.82 -5.72
CA GLU A 223 -9.75 -16.17 -4.45
C GLU A 223 -8.28 -15.71 -4.49
N PRO A 224 -7.78 -15.02 -3.44
CA PRO A 224 -6.43 -14.44 -3.46
C PRO A 224 -5.30 -15.44 -3.73
N LEU A 225 -5.47 -16.71 -3.33
CA LEU A 225 -4.49 -17.77 -3.55
C LEU A 225 -4.35 -18.20 -5.01
N SER A 226 -5.41 -18.02 -5.82
CA SER A 226 -5.52 -18.51 -7.20
C SER A 226 -5.47 -17.39 -8.24
N ALA A 227 -5.14 -16.18 -7.83
CA ALA A 227 -5.34 -15.01 -8.67
C ALA A 227 -4.10 -14.54 -9.40
N ASP A 228 -4.27 -14.31 -10.71
CA ASP A 228 -3.18 -13.90 -11.59
C ASP A 228 -3.01 -12.38 -11.65
N LYS A 229 -4.11 -11.64 -11.49
CA LYS A 229 -4.17 -10.19 -11.68
C LYS A 229 -4.77 -9.47 -10.48
N TRP A 230 -4.38 -8.22 -10.32
CA TRP A 230 -4.91 -7.36 -9.26
C TRP A 230 -5.07 -5.91 -9.70
N MET A 231 -5.97 -5.19 -9.02
CA MET A 231 -6.15 -3.74 -9.13
C MET A 231 -6.21 -3.14 -7.74
N MET A 232 -6.06 -1.82 -7.62
CA MET A 232 -6.21 -1.12 -6.33
C MET A 232 -7.29 -0.05 -6.45
N SER A 233 -8.17 0.01 -5.45
CA SER A 233 -9.08 1.14 -5.25
C SER A 233 -8.66 1.97 -4.06
N ILE A 234 -8.84 3.29 -4.18
CA ILE A 234 -8.77 4.24 -3.08
C ILE A 234 -10.02 5.13 -3.19
N GLU A 235 -10.74 5.33 -2.08
CA GLU A 235 -12.01 6.08 -2.04
C GLU A 235 -13.08 5.56 -3.03
N GLY A 236 -13.17 4.24 -3.21
CA GLY A 236 -14.15 3.64 -4.13
C GLY A 236 -13.83 3.83 -5.62
N THR A 237 -12.66 4.41 -5.96
CA THR A 237 -12.22 4.60 -7.35
C THR A 237 -11.06 3.66 -7.66
N ILE A 238 -11.12 2.95 -8.79
CA ILE A 238 -9.98 2.16 -9.27
C ILE A 238 -8.86 3.11 -9.70
N VAL A 239 -7.72 3.03 -9.00
CA VAL A 239 -6.60 3.94 -9.23
C VAL A 239 -5.42 3.30 -9.93
N MET A 240 -5.25 1.98 -9.85
CA MET A 240 -4.10 1.25 -10.38
C MET A 240 -4.50 -0.17 -10.84
N GLY A 241 -3.77 -0.71 -11.82
CA GLY A 241 -3.99 -2.03 -12.41
C GLY A 241 -4.83 -2.02 -13.70
N PRO A 242 -5.10 -3.20 -14.28
CA PRO A 242 -4.72 -4.52 -13.78
C PRO A 242 -3.22 -4.81 -13.90
N HIS A 243 -2.63 -5.41 -12.87
CA HIS A 243 -1.22 -5.82 -12.82
C HIS A 243 -1.10 -7.30 -12.41
N ASN A 244 0.01 -7.93 -12.75
CA ASN A 244 0.35 -9.27 -12.30
C ASN A 244 1.04 -9.23 -10.93
N ASN A 245 1.30 -10.40 -10.34
CA ASN A 245 2.00 -10.58 -9.07
C ASN A 245 1.27 -9.90 -7.90
N LEU A 246 0.39 -10.65 -7.25
CA LEU A 246 -0.43 -10.15 -6.14
C LEU A 246 0.39 -9.63 -4.96
N LEU A 247 1.61 -10.13 -4.74
CA LEU A 247 2.49 -9.62 -3.67
C LEU A 247 2.86 -8.15 -3.92
N ASN A 248 3.04 -7.75 -5.19
CA ASN A 248 3.20 -6.33 -5.54
C ASN A 248 1.93 -5.52 -5.24
N GLY A 249 0.74 -6.13 -5.31
CA GLY A 249 -0.51 -5.51 -4.89
C GLY A 249 -0.59 -5.27 -3.39
N VAL A 250 -0.11 -6.22 -2.58
CA VAL A 250 0.04 -6.05 -1.13
C VAL A 250 1.06 -4.94 -0.83
N ALA A 251 2.21 -4.94 -1.51
CA ALA A 251 3.22 -3.90 -1.37
C ALA A 251 2.68 -2.52 -1.77
N ALA A 252 1.92 -2.41 -2.86
CA ALA A 252 1.30 -1.18 -3.33
C ALA A 252 0.27 -0.65 -2.33
N THR A 253 -0.57 -1.54 -1.80
CA THR A 253 -1.56 -1.19 -0.77
C THR A 253 -0.89 -0.70 0.51
N PHE A 254 0.13 -1.41 0.98
CA PHE A 254 0.93 -0.98 2.12
C PHE A 254 1.55 0.40 1.87
N SER A 255 2.18 0.59 0.71
CA SER A 255 2.82 1.86 0.32
C SER A 255 1.83 3.01 0.25
N ALA A 256 0.63 2.78 -0.31
CA ALA A 256 -0.43 3.77 -0.44
C ALA A 256 -0.85 4.37 0.91
N TYR A 257 -0.89 3.57 1.98
CA TYR A 257 -1.18 4.09 3.33
C TYR A 257 -0.17 5.15 3.79
N TYR A 258 1.09 5.02 3.40
CA TYR A 258 2.14 5.98 3.74
C TYR A 258 2.13 7.18 2.79
N VAL A 259 2.17 6.92 1.48
CA VAL A 259 2.28 7.96 0.44
C VAL A 259 1.09 8.90 0.50
N PHE A 260 -0.14 8.37 0.53
CA PHE A 260 -1.37 9.19 0.51
C PHE A 260 -1.85 9.62 1.91
N ASN A 261 -1.03 9.43 2.94
CA ASN A 261 -1.34 9.76 4.33
C ASN A 261 -2.70 9.19 4.80
N LEU A 262 -2.90 7.89 4.58
CA LEU A 262 -4.14 7.19 4.95
C LEU A 262 -3.94 6.46 6.28
N GLN A 263 -5.05 6.27 6.99
CA GLN A 263 -5.09 5.43 8.18
C GLN A 263 -5.34 3.97 7.80
N TYR A 264 -4.81 3.05 8.58
CA TYR A 264 -5.16 1.64 8.43
C TYR A 264 -6.64 1.42 8.75
N PRO A 265 -7.39 0.70 7.89
CA PRO A 265 -8.77 0.36 8.14
C PRO A 265 -8.88 -0.61 9.31
N LYS A 266 -10.00 -0.60 10.03
CA LYS A 266 -10.20 -1.47 11.20
C LYS A 266 -10.14 -2.95 10.82
N GLU A 267 -10.60 -3.23 9.61
CA GLU A 267 -10.72 -4.55 8.98
C GLU A 267 -9.37 -5.19 8.64
N ALA A 268 -8.26 -4.44 8.71
CA ALA A 268 -6.90 -4.96 8.45
C ALA A 268 -5.81 -4.32 9.34
N SER A 269 -6.21 -3.64 10.42
CA SER A 269 -5.32 -2.79 11.20
C SER A 269 -4.16 -3.55 11.84
N SER A 270 -4.42 -4.75 12.35
CA SER A 270 -3.46 -5.61 13.05
C SER A 270 -2.56 -6.33 12.07
N THR A 271 -3.12 -6.80 10.96
CA THR A 271 -2.35 -7.40 9.87
C THR A 271 -1.37 -6.39 9.26
N LEU A 272 -1.82 -5.17 8.94
CA LEU A 272 -0.96 -4.13 8.40
C LEU A 272 0.10 -3.66 9.40
N GLU A 273 -0.24 -3.61 10.70
CA GLU A 273 0.74 -3.32 11.75
C GLU A 273 1.76 -4.47 11.93
N PHE A 274 1.34 -5.72 11.77
CA PHE A 274 2.25 -6.86 11.76
C PHE A 274 3.22 -6.74 10.57
N VAL A 275 2.72 -6.49 9.36
CA VAL A 275 3.57 -6.25 8.17
C VAL A 275 4.54 -5.10 8.40
N GLN A 276 4.07 -3.99 8.97
CA GLN A 276 4.87 -2.83 9.33
C GLN A 276 6.06 -3.21 10.23
N ARG A 277 5.81 -3.92 11.33
CA ARG A 277 6.82 -4.25 12.34
C ARG A 277 7.69 -5.44 11.94
N ALA A 278 7.06 -6.55 11.55
CA ALA A 278 7.71 -7.84 11.29
C ALA A 278 8.49 -7.84 9.97
N PHE A 279 7.90 -7.26 8.91
CA PHE A 279 8.46 -7.37 7.58
C PHE A 279 9.17 -6.10 7.14
N CYS A 280 8.60 -4.92 7.42
CA CYS A 280 9.21 -3.66 7.02
C CYS A 280 10.20 -3.09 8.05
N GLY A 281 10.16 -3.59 9.31
CA GLY A 281 11.03 -3.10 10.38
C GLY A 281 10.71 -1.68 10.85
N ILE A 282 9.50 -1.19 10.57
CA ILE A 282 9.04 0.14 10.95
C ILE A 282 8.48 0.06 12.38
N ASN A 283 9.32 0.36 13.36
CA ASN A 283 9.00 0.25 14.78
C ASN A 283 8.79 1.63 15.41
N SER A 284 7.58 2.17 15.24
CA SER A 284 7.18 3.39 15.94
C SER A 284 7.16 3.20 17.45
N GLN A 285 7.72 4.14 18.20
CA GLN A 285 7.70 4.12 19.68
C GLN A 285 6.27 4.24 20.25
N THR A 286 5.34 4.83 19.48
CA THR A 286 3.92 4.99 19.85
C THR A 286 3.01 4.67 18.66
N GLY A 287 2.22 3.60 18.77
CA GLY A 287 1.02 3.33 17.94
C GLY A 287 1.25 3.01 16.45
N SER A 288 0.25 2.38 15.82
CA SER A 288 0.17 2.17 14.37
C SER A 288 -0.56 3.30 13.66
N LYS A 289 -0.61 3.26 12.32
CA LYS A 289 -1.43 4.18 11.50
C LYS A 289 -2.96 3.98 11.68
N ALA A 290 -3.41 3.14 12.62
CA ALA A 290 -4.82 2.95 12.94
C ALA A 290 -5.39 4.13 13.77
N GLU A 291 -6.69 4.40 13.63
CA GLU A 291 -7.37 5.45 14.38
C GLU A 291 -7.35 5.16 15.91
N LYS A 292 -7.09 6.19 16.72
CA LYS A 292 -7.22 6.19 18.21
C LYS A 292 -6.37 5.19 19.00
N ARG A 293 -5.22 4.73 18.50
CA ARG A 293 -4.28 3.89 19.28
C ARG A 293 -3.09 4.68 19.81
N HIS A 294 -3.20 5.12 21.06
CA HIS A 294 -2.07 5.68 21.84
C HIS A 294 -1.17 4.60 22.46
N LYS A 295 -1.60 3.33 22.43
CA LYS A 295 -0.89 2.17 22.98
C LYS A 295 -0.52 1.18 21.87
N LEU A 296 0.53 0.38 22.11
CA LEU A 296 0.93 -0.71 21.23
C LEU A 296 -0.23 -1.71 21.02
N ASN A 297 -0.37 -2.25 19.82
CA ASN A 297 -1.37 -3.27 19.51
C ASN A 297 -0.98 -4.59 20.18
N ALA A 298 -1.62 -4.87 21.32
CA ALA A 298 -1.32 -6.03 22.17
C ALA A 298 -1.46 -7.37 21.42
N PRO A 299 -2.49 -7.61 20.59
CA PRO A 299 -2.54 -8.78 19.70
C PRO A 299 -1.29 -8.94 18.83
N VAL A 300 -0.87 -7.90 18.11
CA VAL A 300 0.31 -7.95 17.23
C VAL A 300 1.59 -8.21 18.04
N CYS A 301 1.77 -7.50 19.14
CA CYS A 301 2.94 -7.69 20.01
C CYS A 301 2.98 -9.10 20.64
N THR A 302 1.81 -9.69 20.88
CA THR A 302 1.72 -11.06 21.41
C THR A 302 2.09 -12.08 20.35
N LEU A 303 1.57 -11.95 19.13
CA LEU A 303 1.94 -12.85 18.04
C LEU A 303 3.43 -12.75 17.72
N LEU A 304 4.00 -11.54 17.66
CA LEU A 304 5.43 -11.33 17.43
C LEU A 304 6.29 -12.03 18.49
N ARG A 305 5.92 -11.92 19.78
CA ARG A 305 6.63 -12.62 20.87
C ARG A 305 6.52 -14.13 20.74
N LYS A 306 5.32 -14.66 20.50
CA LYS A 306 5.11 -16.10 20.33
C LYS A 306 5.92 -16.67 19.16
N LEU A 307 6.02 -15.94 18.06
CA LEU A 307 6.85 -16.35 16.92
C LEU A 307 8.34 -16.36 17.27
N LEU A 308 8.82 -15.35 17.99
CA LEU A 308 10.22 -15.33 18.47
C LEU A 308 10.50 -16.47 19.45
N ASP A 309 9.61 -16.71 20.41
CA ASP A 309 9.74 -17.82 21.36
C ASP A 309 9.75 -19.16 20.62
N PHE A 310 8.91 -19.30 19.58
CA PHE A 310 8.86 -20.48 18.73
C PHE A 310 10.15 -20.70 17.94
N GLU A 311 10.73 -19.64 17.36
CA GLU A 311 12.04 -19.68 16.67
C GLU A 311 13.18 -20.10 17.61
N LEU A 312 13.09 -19.80 18.91
CA LEU A 312 14.11 -20.14 19.89
C LEU A 312 13.95 -21.56 20.47
N MET A 313 12.78 -22.19 20.31
CA MET A 313 12.48 -23.52 20.83
C MET A 313 12.65 -24.65 19.80
N GLY A 314 12.70 -24.33 18.50
CA GLY A 314 12.90 -25.29 17.40
C GLY A 314 14.35 -25.40 16.96
#